data_AF-A0A1V6LMT4-F1
#
_entry.id   AF-A0A1V6LMT4-F1
#
_cell.length_a   1.000
_cell.length_b   1.000
_cell.length_c   1.000
_cell.angle_alpha   90.00
_cell.angle_beta   90.00
_cell.angle_gamma   90.00
#
_symmetry.space_group_name_H-M   'P 1'
#
loop_
_entity.id
_entity.type
_entity.pdbx_description
1 polymer ?
#
loop_
_entity_poly.entity_id
_entity_poly.type
_entity_poly.pdbx_seq_one_letter_code
_entity_poly.pdbx_strand_id
1 'polypeptide(L)'
;MSYQTTTKNGINARFNKKVVKKSVSKVLLTKEIVNNLNETTLKFSTFVRYAQKYFHTSKQGNSVTLRHPYTDIHKRHIRTVKLDFSYFENTGYIVVTSYVPDEQNNYGILELPYSYNLNVTSHKQLFTKLFKQNLI
;
A
#
# COMPACT_ATOMS: atom_id res chain seq x y z
N MET A 1 -1.85 -38.25 38.73
CA MET A 1 -2.59 -37.70 37.58
C MET A 1 -1.63 -36.86 36.74
N SER A 2 -1.54 -37.18 35.46
CA SER A 2 -0.59 -36.67 34.48
C SER A 2 -1.05 -35.34 33.87
N TYR A 3 -0.18 -34.33 33.88
CA TYR A 3 -0.34 -33.13 33.05
C TYR A 3 0.22 -33.42 31.65
N GLN A 4 -0.66 -33.61 30.68
CA GLN A 4 -0.32 -33.54 29.26
C GLN A 4 -0.56 -32.10 28.77
N THR A 5 0.51 -31.36 28.55
CA THR A 5 0.48 -30.14 27.74
C THR A 5 0.65 -30.52 26.27
N THR A 6 -0.48 -30.63 25.55
CA THR A 6 -0.46 -30.70 24.09
C THR A 6 -0.39 -29.31 23.49
N THR A 7 0.73 -29.07 22.80
CA THR A 7 1.02 -27.97 21.89
C THR A 7 -0.15 -27.65 20.95
N LYS A 8 -0.63 -26.40 20.98
CA LYS A 8 -1.07 -25.72 19.76
C LYS A 8 -0.14 -24.54 19.53
N ASN A 9 0.65 -24.64 18.46
CA ASN A 9 1.44 -23.58 17.88
C ASN A 9 0.55 -22.37 17.56
N GLY A 10 0.37 -21.50 18.55
CA GLY A 10 -0.09 -20.14 18.33
C GLY A 10 1.10 -19.35 17.82
N ILE A 11 1.24 -19.24 16.49
CA ILE A 11 2.08 -18.23 15.88
C ILE A 11 1.51 -16.88 16.34
N ASN A 12 2.08 -16.37 17.44
CA ASN A 12 1.75 -15.08 18.00
C ASN A 12 2.23 -14.01 17.02
N ALA A 13 1.39 -13.68 16.05
CA ALA A 13 1.50 -12.44 15.30
C ALA A 13 1.31 -11.29 16.30
N ARG A 14 2.41 -10.86 16.93
CA ARG A 14 2.47 -9.69 17.81
C ARG A 14 2.14 -8.44 16.98
N PHE A 15 0.87 -8.10 16.88
CA PHE A 15 0.41 -6.80 16.41
C PHE A 15 0.75 -5.73 17.45
N ASN A 16 2.02 -5.33 17.54
CA ASN A 16 2.40 -4.07 18.20
C ASN A 16 2.07 -2.89 17.27
N LYS A 17 0.78 -2.61 17.09
CA LYS A 17 0.29 -1.44 16.32
C LYS A 17 0.24 -0.20 17.23
N LYS A 18 1.39 0.35 17.62
CA LYS A 18 1.42 1.74 18.11
C LYS A 18 1.73 2.63 16.91
N VAL A 19 0.68 3.21 16.32
CA VAL A 19 0.79 4.24 15.27
C VAL A 19 1.26 5.53 15.95
N VAL A 20 2.40 6.06 15.52
CA VAL A 20 3.15 7.02 16.35
C VAL A 20 3.25 8.40 15.71
N LYS A 21 3.34 8.48 14.38
CA LYS A 21 3.56 9.78 13.75
C LYS A 21 2.93 9.89 12.37
N LYS A 22 2.07 10.90 12.20
CA LYS A 22 1.55 11.36 10.90
C LYS A 22 2.54 12.34 10.29
N SER A 23 2.76 12.25 8.99
CA SER A 23 3.36 13.37 8.26
C SER A 23 2.42 14.58 8.27
N VAL A 24 2.93 15.74 8.71
CA VAL A 24 2.13 16.95 8.98
C VAL A 24 1.42 17.48 7.72
N SER A 25 1.91 17.16 6.52
CA SER A 25 1.38 17.68 5.25
C SER A 25 0.46 16.72 4.48
N LYS A 26 0.17 15.52 5.00
CA LYS A 26 -0.59 14.49 4.27
C LYS A 26 -2.01 14.32 4.81
N VAL A 27 -2.99 14.34 3.91
CA VAL A 27 -4.39 13.99 4.24
C VAL A 27 -4.50 12.47 4.26
N LEU A 28 -5.17 11.89 5.25
CA LEU A 28 -5.42 10.45 5.24
C LEU A 28 -6.44 10.15 4.13
N LEU A 29 -6.12 9.23 3.22
CA LEU A 29 -7.11 8.77 2.25
C LEU A 29 -8.19 7.97 2.98
N THR A 30 -9.44 8.43 2.91
CA THR A 30 -10.60 7.72 3.46
C THR A 30 -11.51 7.21 2.35
N LYS A 31 -12.37 6.24 2.67
CA LYS A 31 -13.36 5.70 1.74
C LYS A 31 -14.28 6.79 1.16
N GLU A 32 -14.66 7.77 1.98
CA GLU A 32 -15.46 8.92 1.55
C GLU A 32 -14.72 9.77 0.51
N ILE A 33 -13.45 10.07 0.74
CA ILE A 33 -12.62 10.80 -0.23
C ILE A 33 -12.57 10.03 -1.54
N VAL A 34 -12.35 8.71 -1.51
CA VAL A 34 -12.32 7.88 -2.72
C VAL A 34 -13.67 7.90 -3.45
N ASN A 35 -14.78 7.81 -2.73
CA ASN A 35 -16.12 7.85 -3.31
C ASN A 35 -16.45 9.21 -3.94
N ASN A 36 -15.92 10.29 -3.39
CA ASN A 36 -16.13 11.66 -3.87
C ASN A 36 -15.14 12.09 -4.96
N LEU A 37 -14.16 11.25 -5.33
CA LEU A 37 -13.28 11.54 -6.46
C LEU A 37 -14.07 11.52 -7.78
N ASN A 38 -13.79 12.51 -8.62
CA ASN A 38 -14.30 12.57 -9.98
C ASN A 38 -13.75 11.40 -10.80
N GLU A 39 -14.63 10.77 -11.57
CA GLU A 39 -14.24 9.74 -12.53
C GLU A 39 -13.43 10.43 -13.65
N THR A 40 -12.12 10.17 -13.67
CA THR A 40 -11.22 10.76 -14.68
C THR A 40 -10.33 9.66 -15.22
N THR A 41 -10.07 9.69 -16.54
CA THR A 41 -9.22 8.73 -17.23
C THR A 41 -7.88 8.59 -16.54
N LEU A 42 -7.47 7.36 -16.26
CA LEU A 42 -6.24 7.09 -15.55
C LEU A 42 -5.04 7.50 -16.40
N LYS A 43 -4.23 8.43 -15.88
CA LYS A 43 -2.94 8.82 -16.46
C LYS A 43 -1.89 8.74 -15.37
N PHE A 44 -0.75 8.11 -15.65
CA PHE A 44 0.27 7.86 -14.64
C PHE A 44 0.74 9.14 -13.93
N SER A 45 1.04 10.21 -14.68
CA SER A 45 1.48 11.49 -14.11
C SER A 45 0.42 12.14 -13.20
N THR A 46 -0.83 12.16 -13.66
CA THR A 46 -1.97 12.68 -12.89
C THR A 46 -2.23 11.85 -11.64
N PHE A 47 -2.14 10.52 -11.75
CA PHE A 47 -2.26 9.62 -10.61
C PHE A 47 -1.20 9.91 -9.55
N VAL A 48 0.08 10.01 -9.94
CA VAL A 48 1.17 10.32 -9.00
C VAL A 48 0.92 11.65 -8.30
N ARG A 49 0.49 12.68 -9.03
CA ARG A 49 0.15 13.99 -8.45
C ARG A 49 -0.99 13.91 -7.43
N TYR A 50 -2.02 13.10 -7.68
CA TYR A 50 -3.09 12.88 -6.70
C TYR A 50 -2.62 12.04 -5.51
N ALA A 51 -1.87 10.97 -5.75
CA ALA A 51 -1.35 10.09 -4.72
C ALA A 51 -0.42 10.85 -3.75
N GLN A 52 0.33 11.85 -4.22
CA GLN A 52 1.16 12.72 -3.39
C GLN A 52 0.38 13.49 -2.31
N LYS A 53 -0.93 13.72 -2.46
CA LYS A 53 -1.72 14.38 -1.41
C LYS A 53 -1.92 13.48 -0.19
N TYR A 54 -1.94 12.17 -0.42
CA TYR A 54 -2.34 11.18 0.58
C TYR A 54 -1.19 10.30 1.06
N PHE A 55 -0.19 10.08 0.20
CA PHE A 55 0.91 9.14 0.43
C PHE A 55 2.27 9.83 0.33
N HIS A 56 3.28 9.18 0.88
CA HIS A 56 4.66 9.42 0.49
C HIS A 56 4.94 8.60 -0.78
N THR A 57 5.16 9.29 -1.89
CA THR A 57 5.34 8.66 -3.19
C THR A 57 6.80 8.73 -3.62
N SER A 58 7.32 7.64 -4.20
CA SER A 58 8.60 7.63 -4.91
C SER A 58 8.37 7.10 -6.32
N LYS A 59 8.82 7.84 -7.35
CA LYS A 59 8.69 7.46 -8.75
C LYS A 59 10.00 6.90 -9.26
N GLN A 60 9.93 5.77 -9.97
CA GLN A 60 11.07 5.16 -10.65
C GLN A 60 10.59 4.65 -12.02
N GLY A 61 10.98 5.34 -13.10
CA GLY A 61 10.45 5.05 -14.44
C GLY A 61 8.91 5.12 -14.49
N ASN A 62 8.29 4.04 -14.96
CA ASN A 62 6.83 3.86 -15.02
C ASN A 62 6.24 3.23 -13.74
N SER A 63 7.04 3.07 -12.70
CA SER A 63 6.60 2.59 -11.41
C SER A 63 6.48 3.72 -10.39
N VAL A 64 5.52 3.59 -9.48
CA VAL A 64 5.36 4.44 -8.30
C VAL A 64 5.22 3.60 -7.05
N THR A 65 6.02 3.92 -6.03
CA THR A 65 5.88 3.37 -4.70
C THR A 65 5.01 4.30 -3.86
N LEU A 66 3.95 3.78 -3.25
CA LEU A 66 3.05 4.48 -2.34
C LEU A 66 3.33 4.01 -0.92
N ARG A 67 3.70 4.94 -0.04
CA ARG A 67 3.94 4.69 1.39
C ARG A 67 2.90 5.40 2.24
N HIS A 68 2.33 4.68 3.20
CA HIS A 68 1.30 5.17 4.11
C HIS A 68 1.77 6.42 4.86
N PRO A 69 0.96 7.49 5.04
CA PRO A 69 1.39 8.73 5.70
C PRO A 69 1.72 8.59 7.19
N TYR A 70 1.29 7.50 7.82
CA TYR A 70 1.63 7.16 9.19
C TYR A 70 2.82 6.20 9.25
N THR A 71 3.57 6.37 10.31
CA THR A 71 4.65 5.49 10.69
C THR A 71 4.44 4.92 12.09
N ASP A 72 5.10 3.80 12.37
CA ASP A 72 5.18 3.23 13.71
C ASP A 72 6.30 3.86 14.55
N ILE A 73 6.55 3.28 15.74
CA ILE A 73 7.59 3.76 16.69
C ILE A 73 9.00 3.80 16.08
N HIS A 74 9.27 3.02 15.04
CA HIS A 74 10.57 2.92 14.37
C HIS A 74 10.62 3.75 13.09
N LYS A 75 9.66 4.67 12.87
CA LYS A 75 9.52 5.50 11.67
C LYS A 75 9.28 4.67 10.39
N ARG A 76 8.78 3.44 10.51
CA ARG A 76 8.43 2.60 9.35
C ARG A 76 7.01 2.92 8.88
N HIS A 77 6.81 3.08 7.58
CA HIS A 77 5.47 3.29 7.03
C HIS A 77 4.60 2.06 7.25
N ILE A 78 3.36 2.26 7.72
CA ILE A 78 2.45 1.16 8.08
C ILE A 78 2.14 0.24 6.89
N ARG A 79 2.16 0.78 5.67
CA ARG A 79 2.00 0.02 4.43
C ARG A 79 2.83 0.66 3.33
N THR A 80 3.39 -0.16 2.46
CA THR A 80 4.06 0.28 1.25
C THR A 80 3.65 -0.63 0.09
N VAL A 81 3.27 -0.02 -1.03
CA VAL A 81 2.91 -0.75 -2.25
C VAL A 81 3.67 -0.18 -3.43
N LYS A 82 4.08 -1.02 -4.37
CA LYS A 82 4.64 -0.59 -5.65
C LYS A 82 3.65 -0.89 -6.77
N LEU A 83 3.36 0.12 -7.57
CA LEU A 83 2.49 0.04 -8.73
C LEU A 83 3.33 0.26 -9.98
N ASP A 84 3.30 -0.68 -10.90
CA ASP A 84 3.98 -0.59 -12.19
C ASP A 84 2.98 -0.37 -13.32
N PHE A 85 3.14 0.75 -14.02
CA PHE A 85 2.32 1.17 -15.14
C PHE A 85 2.93 0.81 -16.50
N SER A 86 4.05 0.06 -16.54
CA SER A 86 4.78 -0.24 -17.78
C SER A 86 3.91 -0.85 -18.89
N TYR A 87 2.92 -1.66 -18.53
CA TYR A 87 2.01 -2.31 -19.49
C TYR A 87 0.64 -1.63 -19.59
N PHE A 88 0.43 -0.52 -18.88
CA PHE A 88 -0.89 0.08 -18.71
C PHE A 88 -1.46 0.61 -20.03
N GLU A 89 -0.65 1.30 -20.83
CA GLU A 89 -1.13 1.90 -22.09
C GLU A 89 -1.58 0.86 -23.12
N ASN A 90 -0.95 -0.32 -23.11
CA ASN A 90 -1.25 -1.39 -24.05
C ASN A 90 -2.35 -2.34 -23.58
N THR A 91 -2.49 -2.54 -22.26
CA THR A 91 -3.32 -3.61 -21.70
C THR A 91 -4.41 -3.12 -20.75
N GLY A 92 -4.31 -1.89 -20.23
CA GLY A 92 -5.17 -1.38 -19.16
C GLY A 92 -4.87 -1.97 -17.77
N TYR A 93 -3.80 -2.77 -17.64
CA TYR A 93 -3.41 -3.38 -16.37
C TYR A 93 -2.26 -2.64 -15.71
N ILE A 94 -2.34 -2.58 -14.38
CA ILE A 94 -1.27 -2.13 -13.49
C ILE A 94 -0.80 -3.32 -12.67
N VAL A 95 0.50 -3.57 -12.66
CA VAL A 95 1.06 -4.64 -11.85
C VAL A 95 1.29 -4.10 -10.44
N VAL A 96 0.64 -4.71 -9.47
CA VAL A 96 0.94 -4.47 -8.06
C VAL A 96 2.06 -5.42 -7.66
N THR A 97 3.17 -4.86 -7.20
CA THR A 97 4.32 -5.63 -6.71
C THR A 97 4.54 -5.36 -5.24
N SER A 98 5.03 -6.37 -4.52
CA SER A 98 5.53 -6.18 -3.16
C SER A 98 6.69 -5.20 -3.19
N TYR A 99 6.72 -4.31 -2.19
CA TYR A 99 7.91 -3.52 -1.93
C TYR A 99 8.79 -4.31 -0.98
N VAL A 100 9.89 -4.86 -1.49
CA VAL A 100 10.90 -5.53 -0.66
C VAL A 100 11.80 -4.44 -0.07
N PRO A 101 11.85 -4.27 1.27
CA PRO A 101 12.80 -3.34 1.88
C PRO A 101 14.24 -3.85 1.71
N ASP A 102 15.19 -2.95 1.47
CA ASP A 102 16.62 -3.28 1.50
C ASP A 102 17.03 -3.88 2.85
N GLU A 103 18.03 -4.76 2.84
CA GLU A 103 18.51 -5.58 3.98
C GLU A 103 18.81 -4.78 5.27
N GLN A 104 19.04 -3.47 5.17
CA GLN A 104 19.22 -2.57 6.32
C GLN A 104 17.90 -2.24 7.07
N ASN A 105 16.75 -2.58 6.51
CA ASN A 105 15.40 -2.39 7.07
C ASN A 105 14.71 -3.73 7.40
N ASN A 106 15.48 -4.69 7.95
CA ASN A 106 15.08 -6.08 8.24
C ASN A 106 14.08 -6.27 9.41
N TYR A 107 13.24 -5.29 9.69
CA TYR A 107 12.21 -5.41 10.74
C TYR A 107 10.81 -5.39 10.13
N GLY A 108 10.29 -6.60 9.85
CA GLY A 108 8.87 -6.86 9.71
C GLY A 108 8.30 -6.65 8.29
N ILE A 109 8.01 -7.76 7.63
CA ILE A 109 7.28 -7.86 6.37
C ILE A 109 5.87 -7.28 6.57
N LEU A 110 5.58 -6.18 5.88
CA LEU A 110 4.23 -5.78 5.46
C LEU A 110 4.14 -5.85 3.93
N GLU A 111 4.81 -6.87 3.38
CA GLU A 111 4.73 -7.19 1.95
C GLU A 111 3.35 -7.75 1.65
N LEU A 112 2.80 -7.35 0.50
CA LEU A 112 1.78 -8.16 -0.12
C LEU A 112 2.44 -9.47 -0.52
N PRO A 113 1.93 -10.64 -0.09
CA PRO A 113 2.56 -11.92 -0.38
C PRO A 113 2.53 -12.31 -1.87
N TYR A 114 1.82 -11.54 -2.71
CA TYR A 114 1.61 -11.86 -4.12
C TYR A 114 1.66 -10.61 -4.99
N SER A 115 2.28 -10.74 -6.16
CA SER A 115 2.13 -9.79 -7.25
C SER A 115 0.88 -10.13 -8.04
N TYR A 116 0.07 -9.13 -8.38
CA TYR A 116 -1.14 -9.34 -9.18
C TYR A 116 -1.51 -8.10 -9.99
N ASN A 117 -2.35 -8.31 -11.01
CA ASN A 117 -2.68 -7.27 -11.97
C ASN A 117 -4.03 -6.63 -11.65
N LEU A 118 -4.07 -5.30 -11.69
CA LEU A 118 -5.26 -4.49 -11.55
C LEU A 118 -5.68 -3.96 -12.91
N ASN A 119 -6.80 -4.47 -13.45
CA ASN A 119 -7.46 -3.84 -14.60
C ASN A 119 -8.19 -2.58 -14.13
N VAL A 120 -7.83 -1.39 -14.60
CA VAL A 120 -8.47 -0.13 -14.20
C VAL A 120 -8.53 0.84 -15.36
N THR A 121 -9.58 1.65 -15.42
CA THR A 121 -9.72 2.67 -16.49
C THR A 121 -9.66 4.10 -15.96
N SER A 122 -9.86 4.29 -14.66
CA SER A 122 -9.91 5.61 -14.02
C SER A 122 -9.08 5.71 -12.74
N HIS A 123 -8.74 6.94 -12.36
CA HIS A 123 -8.09 7.22 -11.07
C HIS A 123 -8.94 6.74 -9.88
N LYS A 124 -10.24 6.98 -9.92
CA LYS A 124 -11.18 6.58 -8.87
C LYS A 124 -11.20 5.07 -8.71
N GLN A 125 -11.29 4.32 -9.81
CA GLN A 125 -11.27 2.87 -9.80
C GLN A 125 -9.97 2.33 -9.19
N LEU A 126 -8.82 2.90 -9.56
CA LEU A 126 -7.54 2.51 -8.98
C LEU A 126 -7.54 2.73 -7.46
N PHE A 127 -7.86 3.92 -6.97
CA PHE A 127 -7.94 4.17 -5.51
C PHE A 127 -8.96 3.25 -4.82
N THR A 128 -10.09 2.98 -5.46
CA THR A 128 -11.12 2.07 -4.92
C THR A 128 -10.59 0.64 -4.80
N LYS A 129 -9.88 0.13 -5.80
CA LYS A 129 -9.31 -1.22 -5.77
C LYS A 129 -8.19 -1.34 -4.74
N LEU A 130 -7.30 -0.35 -4.67
CA LEU A 130 -6.25 -0.28 -3.65
C LEU A 130 -6.85 -0.28 -2.23
N PHE A 131 -7.94 0.47 -2.02
CA PHE A 131 -8.63 0.52 -0.73
C PHE A 131 -9.36 -0.80 -0.39
N LYS A 132 -10.11 -1.37 -1.35
CA LYS A 132 -10.84 -2.64 -1.17
C LYS A 132 -9.92 -3.82 -0.84
N GLN A 133 -8.74 -3.85 -1.44
CA GLN A 133 -7.75 -4.91 -1.22
C GLN A 133 -6.88 -4.66 0.01
N ASN A 134 -7.17 -3.62 0.81
CA ASN A 134 -6.39 -3.24 1.98
C ASN A 134 -4.90 -3.00 1.64
N LEU A 135 -4.61 -2.47 0.45
CA LEU A 135 -3.24 -2.14 0.03
C LEU A 135 -2.75 -0.81 0.56
N ILE A 136 -3.70 0.06 0.90
CA ILE A 136 -3.51 1.40 1.44
C ILE A 136 -4.42 1.62 2.64
#